data_AF-A0A1V6LV52-F1
#
_entry.id   AF-A0A1V6LV52-F1
#
_cell.length_a   1.000
_cell.length_b   1.000
_cell.length_c   1.000
_cell.angle_alpha   90.00
_cell.angle_beta   90.00
_cell.angle_gamma   90.00
#
_symmetry.space_group_name_H-M   'P 1'
#
loop_
_entity.id
_entity.type
_entity.pdbx_description
1 polymer ?
#
loop_
_entity_poly.entity_id
_entity_poly.type
_entity_poly.pdbx_seq_one_letter_code
_entity_poly.pdbx_strand_id
1 'polypeptide(L)'
;MKIEQIYTGCLAQGAYYIESDGEVAIIDPLREVKPYLDRAAKANAEIKYIFETHFHADFVSGHVTLSKETGAPIVYGPNANPTFDAIIAKDNQEFKLGKVTIVALHTPGHTMESTTYLLKDENGKDHAIFSGDTLFLGDVGRPDLAQKAADMTQEQLAATLFDSLRTKIMPLADDVVVYPAHGAGSACGKNMMKETVDTLGNQKKMNYALRADMTKEEFVKEVTEGLLPPPQYFPLNVKMNKEGYDDIDEVLERGTQALSPTAFEAAANETGAIVLDVRHQNEFAKGHIPRSIFIGIDGGFAPWVGALIGDVQQPILLVVEEGREEEVVTRLSRVGFDNTLGYLKGGFEAWKKASMEYDTVSTVPATALKEAMEAEDVPVFDVRKPGEYISEHIPNAHATPLDFLNNHLAEFPSEQTFYVYCAGGYRSMIAASILKSRGIHNLIDVAGGFKAIKEAGIPVSDYVCPTTIK
;
A
#
# COMPACT_ATOMS: atom_id res chain seq x y z
N MET A 1 -12.30 -28.95 -4.56
CA MET A 1 -11.48 -27.85 -4.03
C MET A 1 -11.44 -26.73 -5.05
N LYS A 2 -11.69 -25.50 -4.62
CA LYS A 2 -11.58 -24.27 -5.42
C LYS A 2 -10.68 -23.29 -4.67
N ILE A 3 -9.77 -22.63 -5.39
CA ILE A 3 -8.91 -21.57 -4.87
C ILE A 3 -9.14 -20.35 -5.76
N GLU A 4 -9.49 -19.21 -5.16
CA GLU A 4 -9.72 -17.95 -5.87
C GLU A 4 -8.88 -16.86 -5.19
N GLN A 5 -8.02 -16.19 -5.97
CA GLN A 5 -7.28 -15.02 -5.51
C GLN A 5 -8.16 -13.78 -5.70
N ILE A 6 -8.29 -12.98 -4.66
CA ILE A 6 -8.97 -11.70 -4.63
C ILE A 6 -7.89 -10.64 -4.47
N TYR A 7 -7.43 -10.10 -5.60
CA TYR A 7 -6.28 -9.20 -5.65
C TYR A 7 -6.70 -7.72 -5.70
N THR A 8 -6.19 -6.91 -4.79
CA THR A 8 -6.44 -5.47 -4.72
C THR A 8 -5.23 -4.71 -5.26
N GLY A 9 -5.34 -4.29 -6.51
CA GLY A 9 -4.23 -3.67 -7.25
C GLY A 9 -3.67 -2.39 -6.62
N CYS A 10 -4.46 -1.59 -5.90
CA CYS A 10 -3.97 -0.37 -5.27
C CYS A 10 -3.06 -0.60 -4.05
N LEU A 11 -3.14 -1.78 -3.43
CA LEU A 11 -2.26 -2.21 -2.33
C LEU A 11 -1.27 -3.30 -2.78
N ALA A 12 -1.45 -3.81 -4.00
CA ALA A 12 -0.77 -5.01 -4.50
C ALA A 12 -0.92 -6.19 -3.52
N GLN A 13 -2.10 -6.33 -2.91
CA GLN A 13 -2.42 -7.31 -1.87
C GLN A 13 -3.31 -8.43 -2.44
N GLY A 14 -3.02 -9.68 -2.07
CA GLY A 14 -3.79 -10.86 -2.42
C GLY A 14 -4.44 -11.49 -1.19
N ALA A 15 -5.77 -11.48 -1.15
CA ALA A 15 -6.56 -12.31 -0.25
C ALA A 15 -6.97 -13.61 -0.96
N TYR A 16 -7.18 -14.70 -0.20
CA TYR A 16 -7.46 -16.01 -0.79
C TYR A 16 -8.76 -16.60 -0.26
N TYR A 17 -9.62 -17.04 -1.18
CA TYR A 17 -10.83 -17.79 -0.90
C TYR A 17 -10.61 -19.26 -1.28
N ILE A 18 -10.66 -20.16 -0.31
CA ILE A 18 -10.45 -21.60 -0.49
C ILE A 18 -11.72 -22.32 -0.10
N GLU A 19 -12.29 -23.12 -1.00
CA GLU A 19 -13.54 -23.83 -0.77
C GLU A 19 -13.38 -25.33 -1.03
N SER A 20 -13.93 -26.14 -0.13
CA SER A 20 -13.97 -27.60 -0.26
C SER A 20 -15.20 -28.15 0.46
N ASP A 21 -16.07 -28.83 -0.30
CA ASP A 21 -17.22 -29.57 0.23
C ASP A 21 -18.17 -28.72 1.12
N GLY A 22 -18.43 -27.48 0.72
CA GLY A 22 -19.29 -26.54 1.45
C GLY A 22 -18.61 -25.83 2.62
N GLU A 23 -17.32 -26.04 2.85
CA GLU A 23 -16.54 -25.29 3.84
C GLU A 23 -15.54 -24.34 3.17
N VAL A 24 -15.39 -23.13 3.73
CA VAL A 24 -14.53 -22.07 3.21
C VAL A 24 -13.48 -21.65 4.24
N ALA A 25 -12.25 -21.46 3.77
CA ALA A 25 -11.22 -20.72 4.49
C ALA A 25 -10.91 -19.44 3.73
N ILE A 26 -10.81 -18.32 4.45
CA ILE A 26 -10.31 -17.05 3.94
C ILE A 26 -8.91 -16.83 4.50
N ILE A 27 -7.96 -16.41 3.66
CA ILE A 27 -6.61 -16.04 4.09
C ILE A 27 -6.36 -14.57 3.78
N ASP A 28 -5.90 -13.82 4.78
CA ASP A 28 -5.58 -12.39 4.74
C ASP A 28 -6.72 -11.53 4.15
N PRO A 29 -7.95 -11.59 4.70
CA PRO A 29 -9.07 -10.79 4.23
C PRO A 29 -8.79 -9.29 4.28
N LEU A 30 -9.20 -8.57 3.24
CA LEU A 30 -9.23 -7.11 3.23
C LEU A 30 -10.32 -6.58 4.16
N ARG A 31 -10.22 -5.27 4.43
CA ARG A 31 -11.14 -4.50 5.28
C ARG A 31 -12.61 -4.77 5.00
N GLU A 32 -13.01 -4.70 3.74
CA GLU A 32 -14.38 -4.98 3.32
C GLU A 32 -14.66 -6.49 3.18
N VAL A 33 -15.61 -6.99 3.98
CA VAL A 33 -15.83 -8.44 4.11
C VAL A 33 -16.90 -9.00 3.18
N LYS A 34 -17.77 -8.13 2.66
CA LYS A 34 -18.88 -8.47 1.75
C LYS A 34 -18.47 -9.34 0.55
N PRO A 35 -17.33 -9.08 -0.14
CA PRO A 35 -16.92 -9.92 -1.26
C PRO A 35 -16.70 -11.40 -0.91
N TYR A 36 -16.33 -11.71 0.35
CA TYR A 36 -16.14 -13.09 0.83
C TYR A 36 -17.49 -13.73 1.17
N LEU A 37 -18.35 -12.99 1.87
CA LEU A 37 -19.69 -13.42 2.26
C LEU A 37 -20.57 -13.73 1.04
N ASP A 38 -20.57 -12.84 0.05
CA ASP A 38 -21.32 -13.02 -1.20
C ASP A 38 -20.86 -14.29 -1.95
N ARG A 39 -19.56 -14.62 -1.91
CA ARG A 39 -19.01 -15.82 -2.55
C ARG A 39 -19.44 -17.08 -1.82
N ALA A 40 -19.30 -17.11 -0.49
CA ALA A 40 -19.75 -18.22 0.35
C ALA A 40 -21.25 -18.49 0.18
N ALA A 41 -22.08 -17.45 0.22
CA ALA A 41 -23.52 -17.55 0.01
C ALA A 41 -23.87 -18.11 -1.39
N LYS A 42 -23.22 -17.62 -2.45
CA LYS A 42 -23.42 -18.13 -3.83
C LYS A 42 -23.02 -19.59 -3.99
N ALA A 43 -22.01 -20.04 -3.25
CA ALA A 43 -21.56 -21.43 -3.24
C ALA A 43 -22.37 -22.33 -2.30
N ASN A 44 -23.31 -21.77 -1.53
CA ASN A 44 -23.99 -22.46 -0.43
C ASN A 44 -22.97 -23.11 0.54
N ALA A 45 -21.94 -22.35 0.88
CA ALA A 45 -20.82 -22.77 1.71
C ALA A 45 -20.70 -21.88 2.96
N GLU A 46 -20.08 -22.42 4.01
CA GLU A 46 -19.88 -21.75 5.29
C GLU A 46 -18.40 -21.36 5.46
N ILE A 47 -18.14 -20.10 5.85
CA ILE A 47 -16.79 -19.67 6.21
C ILE A 47 -16.47 -20.29 7.57
N LYS A 48 -15.51 -21.22 7.56
CA LYS A 48 -15.12 -22.02 8.72
C LYS A 48 -13.86 -21.51 9.40
N TYR A 49 -12.95 -20.92 8.64
CA TYR A 49 -11.69 -20.37 9.17
C TYR A 49 -11.33 -19.06 8.50
N ILE A 50 -10.75 -18.17 9.29
CA ILE A 50 -10.12 -16.94 8.82
C ILE A 50 -8.66 -17.02 9.24
N PHE A 51 -7.76 -17.24 8.29
CA PHE A 51 -6.33 -17.32 8.55
C PHE A 51 -5.68 -15.97 8.28
N GLU A 52 -4.79 -15.59 9.17
CA GLU A 52 -3.95 -14.41 9.02
C GLU A 52 -2.50 -14.87 9.04
N THR A 53 -1.78 -14.58 7.96
CA THR A 53 -0.37 -14.99 7.83
C THR A 53 0.51 -14.24 8.82
N HIS A 54 0.18 -12.99 9.14
CA HIS A 54 0.88 -12.13 10.08
C HIS A 54 0.02 -10.91 10.47
N PHE A 55 0.48 -10.08 11.41
CA PHE A 55 -0.12 -8.76 11.62
C PHE A 55 0.30 -7.81 10.49
N HIS A 56 -0.58 -7.63 9.51
CA HIS A 56 -0.32 -6.76 8.36
C HIS A 56 0.01 -5.32 8.78
N ALA A 57 0.96 -4.69 8.09
CA ALA A 57 1.41 -3.34 8.39
C ALA A 57 0.91 -2.32 7.36
N ASP A 58 0.58 -2.75 6.15
CA ASP A 58 0.26 -1.87 5.03
C ASP A 58 -1.26 -1.75 4.80
N PHE A 59 -2.06 -2.61 5.40
CA PHE A 59 -3.52 -2.51 5.41
C PHE A 59 -4.15 -2.99 6.72
N VAL A 60 -5.40 -2.60 6.95
CA VAL A 60 -6.24 -3.11 8.03
C VAL A 60 -7.05 -4.30 7.50
N SER A 61 -6.75 -5.49 8.02
CA SER A 61 -7.43 -6.72 7.60
C SER A 61 -8.89 -6.73 8.09
N GLY A 62 -9.79 -7.39 7.38
CA GLY A 62 -11.20 -7.57 7.76
C GLY A 62 -11.48 -8.76 8.68
N HIS A 63 -10.44 -9.41 9.23
CA HIS A 63 -10.56 -10.61 10.06
C HIS A 63 -11.54 -10.50 11.24
N VAL A 64 -11.54 -9.38 11.99
CA VAL A 64 -12.42 -9.19 13.15
C VAL A 64 -13.87 -9.06 12.71
N THR A 65 -14.15 -8.22 11.71
CA THR A 65 -15.51 -8.04 11.16
C THR A 65 -16.02 -9.34 10.55
N LEU A 66 -15.20 -10.04 9.77
CA LEU A 66 -15.59 -11.30 9.14
C LEU A 66 -15.86 -12.40 10.18
N SER A 67 -15.07 -12.47 11.25
CA SER A 67 -15.29 -13.39 12.38
C SER A 67 -16.61 -13.08 13.08
N LYS A 68 -16.89 -11.80 13.35
CA LYS A 68 -18.14 -11.35 13.97
C LYS A 68 -19.37 -11.72 13.14
N GLU A 69 -19.30 -11.55 11.82
CA GLU A 69 -20.44 -11.82 10.93
C GLU A 69 -20.68 -13.31 10.65
N THR A 70 -19.63 -14.14 10.70
CA THR A 70 -19.71 -15.56 10.33
C THR A 70 -19.66 -16.52 11.51
N GLY A 71 -19.12 -16.08 12.65
CA GLY A 71 -18.76 -16.95 13.77
C GLY A 71 -17.48 -17.77 13.54
N ALA A 72 -16.79 -17.59 12.39
CA ALA A 72 -15.59 -18.33 12.07
C ALA A 72 -14.41 -17.88 12.95
N PRO A 73 -13.66 -18.81 13.58
CA PRO A 73 -12.48 -18.44 14.35
C PRO A 73 -11.38 -17.84 13.47
N ILE A 74 -10.76 -16.80 14.00
CA ILE A 74 -9.53 -16.21 13.47
C ILE A 74 -8.36 -17.11 13.89
N VAL A 75 -7.44 -17.39 12.98
CA VAL A 75 -6.29 -18.24 13.19
C VAL A 75 -5.02 -17.47 12.84
N TYR A 76 -4.13 -17.38 13.81
CA TYR A 76 -2.77 -16.86 13.64
C TYR A 76 -1.73 -17.95 13.92
N GLY A 77 -0.49 -17.69 13.53
CA GLY A 77 0.67 -18.50 13.83
C GLY A 77 1.16 -18.46 15.28
N PRO A 78 2.23 -19.23 15.61
CA PRO A 78 2.95 -19.10 16.87
C PRO A 78 3.41 -17.65 17.11
N ASN A 79 3.56 -17.26 18.37
CA ASN A 79 3.96 -15.91 18.81
C ASN A 79 2.96 -14.78 18.55
N ALA A 80 1.85 -15.02 17.85
CA ALA A 80 0.78 -14.03 17.77
C ALA A 80 0.14 -13.80 19.15
N ASN A 81 -0.18 -12.54 19.44
CA ASN A 81 -0.76 -12.13 20.72
C ASN A 81 -1.76 -10.96 20.52
N PRO A 82 -2.90 -11.20 19.83
CA PRO A 82 -3.94 -10.20 19.67
C PRO A 82 -4.69 -9.94 20.99
N THR A 83 -5.43 -8.83 21.07
CA THR A 83 -6.30 -8.53 22.22
C THR A 83 -7.69 -9.16 22.12
N PHE A 84 -8.02 -9.73 20.96
CA PHE A 84 -9.27 -10.42 20.67
C PHE A 84 -9.06 -11.95 20.64
N ASP A 85 -10.18 -12.69 20.67
CA ASP A 85 -10.15 -14.15 20.62
C ASP A 85 -9.64 -14.66 19.26
N ALA A 86 -8.57 -15.45 19.30
CA ALA A 86 -8.01 -16.11 18.13
C ALA A 86 -7.40 -17.47 18.50
N ILE A 87 -7.39 -18.39 17.54
CA ILE A 87 -6.62 -19.63 17.64
C ILE A 87 -5.16 -19.31 17.32
N ILE A 88 -4.29 -19.46 18.32
CA ILE A 88 -2.84 -19.36 18.13
C ILE A 88 -2.32 -20.75 17.78
N ALA A 89 -2.11 -20.99 16.48
CA ALA A 89 -1.69 -22.27 15.94
C ALA A 89 -0.28 -22.64 16.41
N LYS A 90 -0.03 -23.93 16.61
CA LYS A 90 1.33 -24.47 16.72
C LYS A 90 1.90 -24.73 15.33
N ASP A 91 3.22 -24.73 15.22
CA ASP A 91 3.90 -25.20 14.02
C ASP A 91 3.49 -26.65 13.68
N ASN A 92 3.17 -26.89 12.41
CA ASN A 92 2.58 -28.11 11.84
C ASN A 92 1.16 -28.46 12.33
N GLN A 93 0.44 -27.53 12.95
CA GLN A 93 -0.96 -27.77 13.30
C GLN A 93 -1.82 -27.88 12.04
N GLU A 94 -2.64 -28.93 11.97
CA GLU A 94 -3.57 -29.18 10.87
C GLU A 94 -4.98 -28.62 11.16
N PHE A 95 -5.61 -28.08 10.11
CA PHE A 95 -6.97 -27.58 10.07
C PHE A 95 -7.71 -28.25 8.91
N LYS A 96 -8.79 -28.98 9.20
CA LYS A 96 -9.58 -29.69 8.17
C LYS A 96 -10.61 -28.77 7.54
N LEU A 97 -10.62 -28.72 6.22
CA LEU A 97 -11.54 -27.92 5.41
C LEU A 97 -12.17 -28.82 4.34
N GLY A 98 -13.38 -29.31 4.58
CA GLY A 98 -14.04 -30.33 3.76
C GLY A 98 -13.13 -31.52 3.53
N LYS A 99 -12.74 -31.73 2.27
CA LYS A 99 -11.83 -32.82 1.86
C LYS A 99 -10.35 -32.46 1.89
N VAL A 100 -9.98 -31.23 2.19
CA VAL A 100 -8.58 -30.74 2.15
C VAL A 100 -8.09 -30.39 3.55
N THR A 101 -6.77 -30.20 3.68
CA THR A 101 -6.15 -29.86 4.97
C THR A 101 -5.23 -28.66 4.81
N ILE A 102 -5.35 -27.69 5.72
CA ILE A 102 -4.42 -26.56 5.83
C ILE A 102 -3.48 -26.83 7.00
N VAL A 103 -2.17 -26.67 6.80
CA VAL A 103 -1.14 -26.88 7.81
C VAL A 103 -0.42 -25.56 8.07
N ALA A 104 -0.36 -25.13 9.33
CA ALA A 104 0.38 -23.94 9.73
C ALA A 104 1.88 -24.23 9.77
N LEU A 105 2.68 -23.58 8.93
CA LEU A 105 4.14 -23.63 8.96
C LEU A 105 4.67 -22.33 9.55
N HIS A 106 5.30 -22.38 10.72
CA HIS A 106 5.84 -21.18 11.35
C HIS A 106 7.07 -20.70 10.58
N THR A 107 6.96 -19.52 9.99
CA THR A 107 7.98 -18.96 9.09
C THR A 107 8.34 -17.52 9.49
N PRO A 108 8.87 -17.31 10.71
CA PRO A 108 9.24 -15.98 11.18
C PRO A 108 10.34 -15.36 10.31
N GLY A 109 10.36 -14.03 10.27
CA GLY A 109 11.37 -13.28 9.54
C GLY A 109 10.88 -11.89 9.16
N HIS A 110 9.81 -11.82 8.37
CA HIS A 110 9.10 -10.57 8.11
C HIS A 110 8.50 -10.01 9.42
N THR A 111 7.75 -10.87 10.12
CA THR A 111 7.35 -10.70 11.51
C THR A 111 7.62 -11.98 12.31
N MET A 112 7.47 -11.95 13.63
CA MET A 112 7.78 -13.12 14.49
C MET A 112 6.66 -14.15 14.54
N GLU A 113 5.45 -13.74 14.21
CA GLU A 113 4.27 -14.59 14.09
C GLU A 113 3.97 -15.06 12.66
N SER A 114 4.73 -14.55 11.68
CA SER A 114 4.62 -14.92 10.26
C SER A 114 4.49 -16.43 10.08
N THR A 115 3.44 -16.83 9.37
CA THR A 115 3.07 -18.21 9.14
C THR A 115 2.66 -18.42 7.69
N THR A 116 3.29 -19.42 7.07
CA THR A 116 2.90 -19.92 5.76
C THR A 116 1.86 -21.01 5.95
N TYR A 117 0.74 -20.93 5.24
CA TYR A 117 -0.30 -21.96 5.28
C TYR A 117 -0.15 -22.92 4.11
N LEU A 118 0.22 -24.17 4.39
CA LEU A 118 0.36 -25.24 3.41
C LEU A 118 -0.98 -25.96 3.21
N LEU A 119 -1.50 -25.90 2.00
CA LEU A 119 -2.70 -26.61 1.57
C LEU A 119 -2.33 -27.99 1.01
N LYS A 120 -2.87 -29.03 1.63
CA LYS A 120 -2.80 -30.42 1.17
C LYS A 120 -4.12 -30.80 0.51
N ASP A 121 -4.04 -31.48 -0.63
CA ASP A 121 -5.22 -32.01 -1.34
C ASP A 121 -5.89 -33.18 -0.60
N GLU A 122 -6.94 -33.74 -1.20
CA GLU A 122 -7.70 -34.86 -0.62
C GLU A 122 -6.90 -36.16 -0.44
N ASN A 123 -5.76 -36.29 -1.11
CA ASN A 123 -4.85 -37.42 -1.00
C ASN A 123 -3.68 -37.13 -0.04
N GLY A 124 -3.68 -35.95 0.61
CA GLY A 124 -2.62 -35.51 1.52
C GLY A 124 -1.37 -35.00 0.81
N LYS A 125 -1.41 -34.79 -0.51
CA LYS A 125 -0.29 -34.22 -1.27
C LYS A 125 -0.25 -32.71 -1.08
N ASP A 126 0.95 -32.18 -0.86
CA ASP A 126 1.21 -30.74 -0.82
C ASP A 126 0.82 -30.12 -2.17
N HIS A 127 -0.13 -29.18 -2.15
CA HIS A 127 -0.70 -28.57 -3.35
C HIS A 127 -0.26 -27.12 -3.53
N ALA A 128 -0.39 -26.31 -2.47
CA ALA A 128 -0.09 -24.89 -2.53
C ALA A 128 0.37 -24.38 -1.16
N ILE A 129 1.14 -23.30 -1.15
CA ILE A 129 1.42 -22.50 0.03
C ILE A 129 0.85 -21.09 -0.12
N PHE A 130 0.23 -20.59 0.93
CA PHE A 130 -0.08 -19.19 1.11
C PHE A 130 1.01 -18.60 1.98
N SER A 131 2.00 -17.98 1.34
CA SER A 131 3.30 -17.66 1.95
C SER A 131 3.30 -16.36 2.75
N GLY A 132 2.19 -15.63 2.76
CA GLY A 132 2.12 -14.30 3.36
C GLY A 132 3.23 -13.42 2.80
N ASP A 133 3.90 -12.71 3.70
CA ASP A 133 5.08 -11.90 3.41
C ASP A 133 6.40 -12.63 3.73
N THR A 134 6.38 -13.95 3.99
CA THR A 134 7.63 -14.73 4.12
C THR A 134 8.33 -14.87 2.76
N LEU A 135 7.58 -15.24 1.72
CA LEU A 135 8.10 -15.45 0.36
C LEU A 135 7.20 -14.74 -0.64
N PHE A 136 7.79 -13.89 -1.47
CA PHE A 136 7.16 -13.31 -2.64
C PHE A 136 7.66 -13.98 -3.92
N LEU A 137 7.03 -13.64 -5.03
CA LEU A 137 7.53 -14.02 -6.35
C LEU A 137 8.69 -13.10 -6.72
N GLY A 138 9.90 -13.68 -6.85
CA GLY A 138 11.15 -12.97 -7.13
C GLY A 138 11.81 -12.29 -5.93
N ASP A 139 11.17 -12.26 -4.76
CA ASP A 139 11.65 -11.56 -3.57
C ASP A 139 11.16 -12.21 -2.26
N VAL A 140 11.42 -11.59 -1.11
CA VAL A 140 10.95 -11.97 0.24
C VAL A 140 10.52 -10.74 1.03
N GLY A 141 9.81 -10.93 2.14
CA GLY A 141 9.42 -9.83 3.03
C GLY A 141 10.61 -9.10 3.62
N ARG A 142 10.49 -7.79 3.74
CA ARG A 142 11.45 -6.93 4.43
C ARG A 142 11.57 -7.34 5.92
N PRO A 143 12.80 -7.46 6.47
CA PRO A 143 13.03 -7.92 7.85
C PRO A 143 13.27 -6.77 8.84
N ASP A 144 12.59 -5.63 8.70
CA ASP A 144 12.84 -4.43 9.50
C ASP A 144 11.57 -3.83 10.16
N LEU A 145 10.40 -4.41 9.91
CA LEU A 145 9.13 -3.96 10.51
C LEU A 145 9.00 -4.36 11.98
N ALA A 146 9.44 -5.57 12.35
CA ALA A 146 9.23 -6.13 13.68
C ALA A 146 10.31 -5.74 14.71
N GLN A 147 11.30 -4.90 14.36
CA GLN A 147 12.48 -4.64 15.20
C GLN A 147 12.12 -4.21 16.62
N LYS A 148 11.21 -3.23 16.76
CA LYS A 148 10.79 -2.70 18.06
C LYS A 148 9.90 -3.66 18.84
N ALA A 149 9.05 -4.43 18.14
CA ALA A 149 8.11 -5.33 18.78
C ALA A 149 8.80 -6.62 19.28
N ALA A 150 9.87 -7.04 18.60
CA ALA A 150 10.60 -8.28 18.89
C ALA A 150 11.88 -8.06 19.72
N ASP A 151 12.27 -6.81 20.00
CA ASP A 151 13.60 -6.48 20.56
C ASP A 151 14.75 -7.13 19.75
N MET A 152 14.64 -7.02 18.43
CA MET A 152 15.56 -7.63 17.46
C MET A 152 16.08 -6.60 16.47
N THR A 153 17.31 -6.78 16.00
CA THR A 153 17.84 -6.00 14.88
C THR A 153 17.31 -6.51 13.54
N GLN A 154 17.37 -5.65 12.53
CA GLN A 154 17.05 -6.00 11.15
C GLN A 154 17.85 -7.22 10.65
N GLU A 155 19.12 -7.34 11.03
CA GLU A 155 19.97 -8.47 10.65
C GLU A 155 19.54 -9.77 11.32
N GLN A 156 19.05 -9.71 12.57
CA GLN A 156 18.55 -10.90 13.29
C GLN A 156 17.23 -11.39 12.68
N LEU A 157 16.34 -10.48 12.30
CA LEU A 157 15.11 -10.81 11.58
C LEU A 157 15.42 -11.40 10.20
N ALA A 158 16.40 -10.84 9.48
CA ALA A 158 16.87 -11.38 8.21
C ALA A 158 17.46 -12.80 8.38
N ALA A 159 18.28 -13.02 9.40
CA ALA A 159 18.83 -14.34 9.70
C ALA A 159 17.72 -15.36 10.03
N THR A 160 16.66 -14.93 10.71
CA THR A 160 15.50 -15.75 11.04
C THR A 160 14.68 -16.09 9.78
N LEU A 161 14.49 -15.11 8.89
CA LEU A 161 13.86 -15.32 7.59
C LEU A 161 14.62 -16.36 6.76
N PHE A 162 15.95 -16.28 6.72
CA PHE A 162 16.79 -17.27 6.05
C PHE A 162 16.51 -18.69 6.57
N ASP A 163 16.48 -18.87 7.89
CA ASP A 163 16.21 -20.18 8.50
C ASP A 163 14.80 -20.70 8.14
N SER A 164 13.79 -19.83 8.15
CA SER A 164 12.43 -20.17 7.70
C SER A 164 12.40 -20.65 6.25
N LEU A 165 13.06 -19.93 5.34
CA LEU A 165 13.13 -20.30 3.93
C LEU A 165 13.83 -21.65 3.74
N ARG A 166 14.96 -21.88 4.42
CA ARG A 166 15.75 -23.10 4.27
C ARG A 166 15.11 -24.34 4.90
N THR A 167 14.41 -24.18 6.01
CA THR A 167 13.90 -25.32 6.81
C THR A 167 12.43 -25.63 6.60
N LYS A 168 11.63 -24.66 6.15
CA LYS A 168 10.17 -24.82 5.97
C LYS A 168 9.73 -24.76 4.52
N ILE A 169 10.28 -23.81 3.76
CA ILE A 169 9.81 -23.55 2.40
C ILE A 169 10.56 -24.39 1.37
N MET A 170 11.89 -24.29 1.31
CA MET A 170 12.71 -25.00 0.32
C MET A 170 12.61 -26.54 0.36
N PRO A 171 12.33 -27.20 1.51
CA PRO A 171 12.11 -28.64 1.52
C PRO A 171 10.83 -29.11 0.82
N LEU A 172 9.86 -28.22 0.56
CA LEU A 172 8.64 -28.56 -0.15
C LEU A 172 8.91 -28.90 -1.62
N ALA A 173 8.00 -29.66 -2.24
CA ALA A 173 8.14 -30.11 -3.61
C ALA A 173 8.06 -28.95 -4.62
N ASP A 174 8.72 -29.11 -5.76
CA ASP A 174 8.84 -28.06 -6.79
C ASP A 174 7.50 -27.73 -7.47
N ASP A 175 6.54 -28.65 -7.46
CA ASP A 175 5.21 -28.48 -8.05
C ASP A 175 4.21 -27.79 -7.11
N VAL A 176 4.62 -27.46 -5.87
CA VAL A 176 3.80 -26.66 -4.95
C VAL A 176 3.61 -25.24 -5.51
N VAL A 177 2.37 -24.80 -5.58
CA VAL A 177 2.00 -23.45 -6.03
C VAL A 177 2.22 -22.44 -4.90
N VAL A 178 2.77 -21.27 -5.21
CA VAL A 178 3.06 -20.20 -4.26
C VAL A 178 2.07 -19.04 -4.46
N TYR A 179 1.38 -18.70 -3.38
CA TYR A 179 0.42 -17.60 -3.27
C TYR A 179 0.88 -16.60 -2.20
N PRO A 180 1.61 -15.53 -2.57
CA PRO A 180 2.07 -14.51 -1.61
C PRO A 180 0.95 -13.58 -1.14
N ALA A 181 1.11 -12.90 -0.01
CA ALA A 181 0.15 -11.84 0.37
C ALA A 181 0.33 -10.57 -0.47
N HIS A 182 1.51 -10.33 -1.06
CA HIS A 182 1.78 -9.15 -1.89
C HIS A 182 2.48 -9.44 -3.23
N GLY A 183 2.35 -8.49 -4.17
CA GLY A 183 3.01 -8.50 -5.47
C GLY A 183 3.64 -7.15 -5.86
N ALA A 184 4.02 -7.01 -7.13
CA ALA A 184 4.68 -5.80 -7.64
C ALA A 184 3.91 -4.51 -7.28
N GLY A 185 4.61 -3.58 -6.63
CA GLY A 185 4.09 -2.28 -6.23
C GLY A 185 3.89 -2.11 -4.71
N SER A 186 3.89 -3.21 -3.94
CA SER A 186 3.84 -3.15 -2.47
C SER A 186 5.16 -2.64 -1.87
N ALA A 187 5.07 -1.98 -0.71
CA ALA A 187 6.22 -1.50 0.08
C ALA A 187 6.76 -2.55 1.07
N CYS A 188 6.18 -3.76 1.08
CA CYS A 188 6.62 -4.89 1.91
C CYS A 188 7.79 -5.68 1.30
N GLY A 189 8.07 -5.49 0.01
CA GLY A 189 9.20 -6.09 -0.73
C GLY A 189 9.87 -5.09 -1.68
N LYS A 190 11.05 -5.42 -2.21
CA LYS A 190 11.85 -4.55 -3.07
C LYS A 190 11.59 -4.77 -4.56
N ASN A 191 11.62 -6.02 -5.00
CA ASN A 191 11.74 -6.45 -6.40
C ASN A 191 10.74 -7.56 -6.76
N MET A 192 9.50 -7.42 -6.31
CA MET A 192 8.43 -8.39 -6.57
C MET A 192 8.05 -8.44 -8.06
N MET A 193 7.73 -9.64 -8.52
CA MET A 193 7.23 -9.91 -9.88
C MET A 193 5.81 -9.37 -10.08
N LYS A 194 5.42 -9.19 -11.35
CA LYS A 194 4.07 -8.76 -11.74
C LYS A 194 3.05 -9.90 -11.65
N GLU A 195 3.52 -11.11 -11.93
CA GLU A 195 2.79 -12.35 -11.72
C GLU A 195 2.39 -12.45 -10.24
N THR A 196 1.20 -12.98 -9.98
CA THR A 196 0.64 -13.09 -8.62
C THR A 196 0.58 -14.53 -8.12
N VAL A 197 0.99 -15.49 -8.95
CA VAL A 197 1.03 -16.93 -8.69
C VAL A 197 2.18 -17.56 -9.47
N ASP A 198 2.94 -18.47 -8.86
CA ASP A 198 4.00 -19.26 -9.53
C ASP A 198 4.23 -20.59 -8.80
N THR A 199 5.11 -21.43 -9.33
CA THR A 199 5.57 -22.67 -8.70
C THR A 199 6.81 -22.45 -7.84
N LEU A 200 6.92 -23.19 -6.74
CA LEU A 200 8.09 -23.15 -5.88
C LEU A 200 9.35 -23.59 -6.63
N GLY A 201 9.24 -24.54 -7.56
CA GLY A 201 10.35 -24.98 -8.41
C GLY A 201 10.90 -23.89 -9.32
N ASN A 202 10.04 -23.00 -9.83
CA ASN A 202 10.51 -21.84 -10.57
C ASN A 202 11.17 -20.82 -9.63
N GLN A 203 10.54 -20.53 -8.48
CA GLN A 203 11.09 -19.62 -7.48
C GLN A 203 12.46 -20.06 -6.95
N LYS A 204 12.68 -21.36 -6.70
CA LYS A 204 14.01 -21.90 -6.35
C LYS A 204 15.09 -21.64 -7.40
N LYS A 205 14.71 -21.47 -8.68
CA LYS A 205 15.65 -21.18 -9.77
C LYS A 205 15.93 -19.69 -9.93
N MET A 206 14.93 -18.84 -9.71
CA MET A 206 15.01 -17.42 -10.08
C MET A 206 15.02 -16.44 -8.90
N ASN A 207 14.43 -16.80 -7.76
CA ASN A 207 14.36 -15.93 -6.60
C ASN A 207 15.72 -15.93 -5.90
N TYR A 208 16.35 -14.76 -5.79
CA TYR A 208 17.70 -14.62 -5.24
C TYR A 208 17.80 -15.21 -3.82
N ALA A 209 16.73 -15.09 -3.02
CA ALA A 209 16.65 -15.56 -1.64
C ALA A 209 16.68 -17.09 -1.50
N LEU A 210 16.33 -17.81 -2.58
CA LEU A 210 16.23 -19.27 -2.61
C LEU A 210 17.44 -19.95 -3.26
N ARG A 211 18.51 -19.20 -3.57
CA ARG A 211 19.77 -19.78 -4.05
C ARG A 211 20.29 -20.86 -3.11
N ALA A 212 20.51 -22.05 -3.64
CA ALA A 212 20.89 -23.23 -2.85
C ALA A 212 22.28 -23.10 -2.20
N ASP A 213 23.18 -22.34 -2.81
CA ASP A 213 24.56 -22.10 -2.38
C ASP A 213 24.73 -20.80 -1.56
N MET A 214 23.67 -20.02 -1.37
CA MET A 214 23.71 -18.77 -0.62
C MET A 214 23.89 -19.03 0.88
N THR A 215 24.88 -18.36 1.46
CA THR A 215 25.14 -18.33 2.89
C THR A 215 24.16 -17.40 3.62
N LYS A 216 24.04 -17.56 4.94
CA LYS A 216 23.19 -16.70 5.78
C LYS A 216 23.68 -15.26 5.75
N GLU A 217 24.99 -15.05 5.80
CA GLU A 217 25.63 -13.74 5.77
C GLU A 217 25.38 -13.01 4.45
N GLU A 218 25.49 -13.71 3.31
CA GLU A 218 25.14 -13.16 2.00
C GLU A 218 23.67 -12.78 1.93
N PHE A 219 22.77 -13.66 2.40
CA PHE A 219 21.35 -13.37 2.44
C PHE A 219 21.05 -12.10 3.26
N VAL A 220 21.57 -12.03 4.50
CA VAL A 220 21.36 -10.88 5.39
C VAL A 220 21.82 -9.61 4.71
N LYS A 221 22.97 -9.61 4.05
CA LYS A 221 23.46 -8.44 3.30
C LYS A 221 22.52 -8.07 2.15
N GLU A 222 22.18 -9.00 1.27
CA GLU A 222 21.37 -8.72 0.07
C GLU A 222 19.92 -8.31 0.43
N VAL A 223 19.29 -8.95 1.41
CA VAL A 223 17.92 -8.63 1.83
C VAL A 223 17.83 -7.29 2.57
N THR A 224 18.94 -6.79 3.13
CA THR A 224 18.96 -5.50 3.86
C THR A 224 19.43 -4.32 3.01
N GLU A 225 20.13 -4.57 1.90
CA GLU A 225 20.68 -3.54 1.02
C GLU A 225 19.59 -2.69 0.34
N GLY A 226 19.64 -1.36 0.48
CA GLY A 226 18.70 -0.45 -0.19
C GLY A 226 17.27 -0.44 0.36
N LEU A 227 17.02 -0.96 1.57
CA LEU A 227 15.71 -0.79 2.23
C LEU A 227 15.48 0.68 2.59
N LEU A 228 14.35 1.20 2.12
CA LEU A 228 13.85 2.50 2.58
C LEU A 228 13.10 2.34 3.90
N PRO A 229 13.08 3.37 4.77
CA PRO A 229 12.27 3.36 5.98
C PRO A 229 10.81 2.99 5.67
N PRO A 230 10.14 2.23 6.55
CA PRO A 230 8.73 1.92 6.35
C PRO A 230 7.87 3.19 6.46
N PRO A 231 6.72 3.24 5.75
CA PRO A 231 5.77 4.34 5.90
C PRO A 231 5.33 4.53 7.36
N GLN A 232 5.05 5.78 7.74
CA GLN A 232 4.77 6.13 9.14
C GLN A 232 3.50 5.49 9.70
N TYR A 233 2.52 5.19 8.84
CA TYR A 233 1.26 4.55 9.26
C TYR A 233 1.41 3.05 9.54
N PHE A 234 2.51 2.40 9.12
CA PHE A 234 2.66 0.95 9.24
C PHE A 234 2.51 0.43 10.68
N PRO A 235 3.19 1.01 11.69
CA PRO A 235 3.00 0.61 13.09
C PRO A 235 1.57 0.81 13.60
N LEU A 236 0.82 1.77 13.04
CA LEU A 236 -0.57 2.04 13.42
C LEU A 236 -1.51 0.95 12.88
N ASN A 237 -1.30 0.50 11.65
CA ASN A 237 -2.04 -0.64 11.09
C ASN A 237 -1.74 -1.94 11.83
N VAL A 238 -0.46 -2.21 12.15
CA VAL A 238 -0.09 -3.37 12.99
C VAL A 238 -0.85 -3.32 14.32
N LYS A 239 -0.92 -2.13 14.94
CA LYS A 239 -1.68 -1.94 16.18
C LYS A 239 -3.16 -2.23 15.97
N MET A 240 -3.79 -1.70 14.93
CA MET A 240 -5.21 -1.96 14.62
C MET A 240 -5.48 -3.45 14.36
N ASN A 241 -4.62 -4.13 13.61
CA ASN A 241 -4.75 -5.57 13.33
C ASN A 241 -4.51 -6.45 14.57
N LYS A 242 -3.83 -5.92 15.59
CA LYS A 242 -3.60 -6.63 16.85
C LYS A 242 -4.66 -6.32 17.91
N GLU A 243 -5.17 -5.09 17.92
CA GLU A 243 -6.03 -4.56 18.98
C GLU A 243 -7.52 -4.53 18.61
N GLY A 244 -7.84 -4.65 17.32
CA GLY A 244 -9.16 -4.39 16.76
C GLY A 244 -9.33 -2.95 16.29
N TYR A 245 -10.52 -2.66 15.75
CA TYR A 245 -10.83 -1.44 15.01
C TYR A 245 -12.35 -1.22 14.97
N ASP A 246 -12.79 -0.04 14.52
CA ASP A 246 -14.21 0.24 14.26
C ASP A 246 -14.75 -0.68 13.15
N ASP A 247 -16.04 -1.01 13.20
CA ASP A 247 -16.69 -1.75 12.11
C ASP A 247 -16.77 -0.88 10.85
N ILE A 248 -16.53 -1.48 9.68
CA ILE A 248 -16.49 -0.76 8.41
C ILE A 248 -17.80 -0.01 8.11
N ASP A 249 -18.95 -0.56 8.51
CA ASP A 249 -20.25 0.08 8.32
C ASP A 249 -20.36 1.40 9.11
N GLU A 250 -19.80 1.47 10.32
CA GLU A 250 -19.78 2.70 11.13
C GLU A 250 -18.84 3.75 10.50
N VAL A 251 -17.71 3.30 9.97
CA VAL A 251 -16.76 4.16 9.25
C VAL A 251 -17.41 4.73 7.98
N LEU A 252 -18.15 3.91 7.24
CA LEU A 252 -18.90 4.32 6.05
C LEU A 252 -20.00 5.31 6.41
N GLU A 253 -20.80 5.04 7.45
CA GLU A 253 -21.86 5.95 7.91
C GLU A 253 -21.29 7.33 8.27
N ARG A 254 -20.16 7.37 8.99
CA ARG A 254 -19.49 8.61 9.38
C ARG A 254 -18.86 9.32 8.18
N GLY A 255 -18.13 8.61 7.34
CA GLY A 255 -17.38 9.18 6.22
C GLY A 255 -18.25 9.64 5.05
N THR A 256 -19.47 9.10 4.93
CA THR A 256 -20.42 9.45 3.86
C THR A 256 -21.46 10.48 4.29
N GLN A 257 -21.22 11.22 5.38
CA GLN A 257 -22.06 12.35 5.75
C GLN A 257 -21.88 13.53 4.77
N ALA A 258 -22.98 13.95 4.14
CA ALA A 258 -22.97 15.02 3.15
C ALA A 258 -23.06 16.40 3.82
N LEU A 259 -22.05 17.25 3.62
CA LEU A 259 -21.97 18.59 4.21
C LEU A 259 -22.21 19.67 3.15
N SER A 260 -23.03 20.67 3.48
CA SER A 260 -23.12 21.89 2.65
C SER A 260 -21.78 22.65 2.65
N PRO A 261 -21.48 23.51 1.65
CA PRO A 261 -20.22 24.26 1.61
C PRO A 261 -19.89 25.01 2.92
N THR A 262 -20.87 25.70 3.51
CA THR A 262 -20.70 26.41 4.79
C THR A 262 -20.45 25.45 5.96
N ALA A 263 -21.17 24.31 6.01
CA ALA A 263 -20.97 23.31 7.08
C ALA A 263 -19.61 22.60 6.94
N PHE A 264 -19.17 22.37 5.70
CA PHE A 264 -17.88 21.77 5.38
C PHE A 264 -16.72 22.68 5.81
N GLU A 265 -16.79 23.97 5.49
CA GLU A 265 -15.80 24.96 5.94
C GLU A 265 -15.76 25.10 7.47
N ALA A 266 -16.93 25.15 8.12
CA ALA A 266 -17.01 25.19 9.58
C ALA A 266 -16.36 23.95 10.20
N ALA A 267 -16.71 22.76 9.70
CA ALA A 267 -16.11 21.50 10.18
C ALA A 267 -14.58 21.48 9.99
N ALA A 268 -14.07 21.92 8.84
CA ALA A 268 -12.63 21.99 8.58
C ALA A 268 -11.91 22.88 9.60
N ASN A 269 -12.47 24.06 9.89
CA ASN A 269 -11.89 25.03 10.81
C ASN A 269 -12.00 24.62 12.29
N GLU A 270 -13.12 24.02 12.70
CA GLU A 270 -13.38 23.66 14.10
C GLU A 270 -12.65 22.38 14.54
N THR A 271 -12.47 21.44 13.62
CA THR A 271 -11.87 20.13 13.93
C THR A 271 -10.39 20.04 13.58
N GLY A 272 -9.87 20.99 12.79
CA GLY A 272 -8.53 20.90 12.21
C GLY A 272 -8.40 19.78 11.17
N ALA A 273 -9.51 19.37 10.54
CA ALA A 273 -9.50 18.32 9.54
C ALA A 273 -8.67 18.70 8.31
N ILE A 274 -7.96 17.72 7.75
CA ILE A 274 -7.36 17.87 6.44
C ILE A 274 -8.46 17.80 5.39
N VAL A 275 -8.57 18.85 4.58
CA VAL A 275 -9.40 18.83 3.37
C VAL A 275 -8.65 18.04 2.31
N LEU A 276 -9.08 16.81 2.07
CA LEU A 276 -8.49 15.89 1.10
C LEU A 276 -9.29 15.93 -0.19
N ASP A 277 -8.69 16.47 -1.25
CA ASP A 277 -9.29 16.50 -2.58
C ASP A 277 -8.82 15.30 -3.39
N VAL A 278 -9.78 14.45 -3.75
CA VAL A 278 -9.52 13.16 -4.39
C VAL A 278 -9.93 13.13 -5.85
N ARG A 279 -10.27 14.29 -6.44
CA ARG A 279 -10.63 14.42 -7.86
C ARG A 279 -9.43 14.09 -8.76
N HIS A 280 -9.61 14.24 -10.07
CA HIS A 280 -8.50 14.12 -11.01
C HIS A 280 -7.55 15.34 -10.92
N GLN A 281 -6.23 15.15 -11.09
CA GLN A 281 -5.21 16.21 -10.95
C GLN A 281 -5.47 17.42 -11.86
N ASN A 282 -6.01 17.19 -13.06
CA ASN A 282 -6.36 18.25 -13.99
C ASN A 282 -7.52 19.13 -13.49
N GLU A 283 -8.45 18.55 -12.74
CA GLU A 283 -9.58 19.30 -12.17
C GLU A 283 -9.15 20.05 -10.91
N PHE A 284 -8.27 19.46 -10.10
CA PHE A 284 -7.64 20.14 -8.96
C PHE A 284 -6.83 21.37 -9.40
N ALA A 285 -6.02 21.24 -10.45
CA ALA A 285 -5.20 22.34 -10.97
C ALA A 285 -6.03 23.56 -11.39
N LYS A 286 -7.19 23.33 -12.02
CA LYS A 286 -8.12 24.40 -12.47
C LYS A 286 -8.85 25.11 -11.34
N GLY A 287 -8.94 24.48 -10.17
CA GLY A 287 -9.63 25.03 -9.01
C GLY A 287 -9.73 24.03 -7.87
N HIS A 288 -9.36 24.45 -6.66
CA HIS A 288 -9.45 23.65 -5.44
C HIS A 288 -9.67 24.55 -4.21
N ILE A 289 -10.10 23.94 -3.09
CA ILE A 289 -10.28 24.64 -1.82
C ILE A 289 -8.90 25.06 -1.28
N PRO A 290 -8.69 26.32 -0.83
CA PRO A 290 -7.39 26.74 -0.32
C PRO A 290 -6.90 25.82 0.80
N ARG A 291 -5.59 25.51 0.80
CA ARG A 291 -4.93 24.59 1.74
C ARG A 291 -5.39 23.12 1.69
N SER A 292 -6.27 22.73 0.77
CA SER A 292 -6.57 21.31 0.55
C SER A 292 -5.34 20.55 0.05
N ILE A 293 -5.21 19.30 0.45
CA ILE A 293 -4.20 18.38 -0.05
C ILE A 293 -4.83 17.53 -1.17
N PHE A 294 -4.14 17.45 -2.30
CA PHE A 294 -4.55 16.62 -3.42
C PHE A 294 -3.96 15.22 -3.26
N ILE A 295 -4.80 14.18 -3.27
CA ILE A 295 -4.40 12.80 -3.51
C ILE A 295 -5.51 12.13 -4.32
N GLY A 296 -5.38 12.12 -5.64
CA GLY A 296 -6.42 11.63 -6.54
C GLY A 296 -6.72 10.13 -6.39
N ILE A 297 -8.00 9.79 -6.35
CA ILE A 297 -8.50 8.44 -6.08
C ILE A 297 -8.05 7.41 -7.14
N ASP A 298 -7.88 7.81 -8.40
CA ASP A 298 -7.50 6.92 -9.50
C ASP A 298 -5.98 6.64 -9.58
N GLY A 299 -5.19 7.28 -8.73
CA GLY A 299 -3.77 6.98 -8.55
C GLY A 299 -3.51 5.99 -7.42
N GLY A 300 -2.30 6.04 -6.85
CA GLY A 300 -1.89 5.27 -5.67
C GLY A 300 -2.50 5.79 -4.36
N PHE A 301 -3.79 6.13 -4.38
CA PHE A 301 -4.50 6.88 -3.33
C PHE A 301 -4.17 6.44 -1.90
N ALA A 302 -4.60 5.25 -1.49
CA ALA A 302 -4.48 4.78 -0.11
C ALA A 302 -3.01 4.72 0.39
N PRO A 303 -2.04 4.16 -0.36
CA PRO A 303 -0.63 4.24 0.02
C PRO A 303 -0.11 5.68 0.18
N TRP A 304 -0.50 6.61 -0.70
CA TRP A 304 -0.09 8.01 -0.60
C TRP A 304 -0.70 8.73 0.59
N VAL A 305 -1.96 8.47 0.92
CA VAL A 305 -2.60 8.96 2.15
C VAL A 305 -1.81 8.48 3.36
N GLY A 306 -1.54 7.17 3.45
CA GLY A 306 -0.76 6.60 4.54
C GLY A 306 0.65 7.17 4.65
N ALA A 307 1.34 7.36 3.53
CA ALA A 307 2.71 7.90 3.52
C ALA A 307 2.78 9.38 3.89
N LEU A 308 1.81 10.20 3.47
CA LEU A 308 1.88 11.66 3.56
C LEU A 308 1.13 12.25 4.75
N ILE A 309 0.00 11.66 5.15
CA ILE A 309 -0.75 12.08 6.33
C ILE A 309 -0.17 11.41 7.59
N GLY A 310 0.17 10.11 7.49
CA GLY A 310 0.88 9.36 8.52
C GLY A 310 0.03 8.98 9.74
N ASP A 311 -0.68 9.94 10.34
CA ASP A 311 -1.53 9.71 11.50
C ASP A 311 -2.93 9.27 11.07
N VAL A 312 -3.26 7.99 11.34
CA VAL A 312 -4.57 7.41 11.03
C VAL A 312 -5.73 8.03 11.82
N GLN A 313 -5.43 8.78 12.89
CA GLN A 313 -6.44 9.49 13.69
C GLN A 313 -6.70 10.92 13.21
N GLN A 314 -5.90 11.43 12.27
CA GLN A 314 -6.10 12.77 11.71
C GLN A 314 -7.51 12.88 11.10
N PRO A 315 -8.35 13.82 11.55
CA PRO A 315 -9.65 14.02 10.94
C PRO A 315 -9.52 14.41 9.46
N ILE A 316 -10.33 13.81 8.60
CA ILE A 316 -10.34 14.05 7.15
C ILE A 316 -11.72 14.50 6.69
N LEU A 317 -11.76 15.52 5.83
CA LEU A 317 -12.94 15.95 5.09
C LEU A 317 -12.68 15.80 3.59
N LEU A 318 -13.64 15.24 2.88
CA LEU A 318 -13.43 14.83 1.49
C LEU A 318 -14.04 15.80 0.48
N VAL A 319 -13.27 16.14 -0.56
CA VAL A 319 -13.80 16.69 -1.81
C VAL A 319 -13.77 15.60 -2.87
N VAL A 320 -14.93 15.01 -3.14
CA VAL A 320 -15.08 13.83 -4.01
C VAL A 320 -15.94 14.14 -5.24
N GLU A 321 -15.80 13.31 -6.26
CA GLU A 321 -16.77 13.26 -7.37
C GLU A 321 -18.03 12.51 -6.94
N GLU A 322 -19.19 13.01 -7.35
CA GLU A 322 -20.49 12.46 -6.97
C GLU A 322 -20.61 10.97 -7.38
N GLY A 323 -21.02 10.12 -6.44
CA GLY A 323 -21.16 8.68 -6.63
C GLY A 323 -19.91 7.86 -6.29
N ARG A 324 -18.82 8.49 -5.85
CA ARG A 324 -17.57 7.82 -5.42
C ARG A 324 -17.30 7.93 -3.93
N GLU A 325 -18.24 8.48 -3.16
CA GLU A 325 -18.09 8.73 -1.72
C GLU A 325 -17.71 7.45 -0.96
N GLU A 326 -18.48 6.38 -1.16
CA GLU A 326 -18.27 5.09 -0.49
C GLU A 326 -16.92 4.48 -0.89
N GLU A 327 -16.56 4.52 -2.18
CA GLU A 327 -15.27 4.00 -2.67
C GLU A 327 -14.09 4.67 -1.97
N VAL A 328 -14.14 6.00 -1.83
CA VAL A 328 -13.07 6.79 -1.20
C VAL A 328 -12.95 6.42 0.27
N VAL A 329 -14.06 6.38 1.02
CA VAL A 329 -14.06 6.04 2.45
C VAL A 329 -13.59 4.60 2.66
N THR A 330 -14.07 3.64 1.87
CA THR A 330 -13.58 2.25 1.91
C THR A 330 -12.07 2.20 1.68
N ARG A 331 -11.55 2.89 0.67
CA ARG A 331 -10.11 2.86 0.37
C ARG A 331 -9.25 3.55 1.44
N LEU A 332 -9.76 4.56 2.13
CA LEU A 332 -9.11 5.14 3.31
C LEU A 332 -9.10 4.16 4.48
N SER A 333 -10.22 3.50 4.75
CA SER A 333 -10.33 2.52 5.84
C SER A 333 -9.40 1.31 5.65
N ARG A 334 -9.09 0.93 4.39
CA ARG A 334 -8.09 -0.11 4.10
C ARG A 334 -6.71 0.21 4.66
N VAL A 335 -6.36 1.48 4.83
CA VAL A 335 -5.09 1.92 5.43
C VAL A 335 -5.28 2.55 6.82
N GLY A 336 -6.44 2.32 7.45
CA GLY A 336 -6.74 2.70 8.84
C GLY A 336 -7.28 4.11 9.05
N PHE A 337 -7.48 4.90 7.98
CA PHE A 337 -7.96 6.28 8.07
C PHE A 337 -9.49 6.33 8.26
N ASP A 338 -9.93 5.82 9.41
CA ASP A 338 -11.35 5.67 9.75
C ASP A 338 -11.98 6.99 10.22
N ASN A 339 -11.17 8.00 10.62
CA ASN A 339 -11.65 9.30 11.10
C ASN A 339 -12.03 10.28 9.96
N THR A 340 -12.78 9.79 8.98
CA THR A 340 -13.35 10.62 7.92
C THR A 340 -14.67 11.22 8.39
N LEU A 341 -14.77 12.55 8.45
CA LEU A 341 -15.90 13.29 9.06
C LEU A 341 -17.08 13.54 8.11
N GLY A 342 -16.88 13.29 6.81
CA GLY A 342 -17.88 13.55 5.78
C GLY A 342 -17.25 14.09 4.49
N TYR A 343 -18.12 14.45 3.54
CA TYR A 343 -17.72 14.98 2.24
C TYR A 343 -18.49 16.25 1.85
N LEU A 344 -17.92 17.02 0.93
CA LEU A 344 -18.55 18.20 0.37
C LEU A 344 -19.68 17.83 -0.59
N LYS A 345 -20.92 18.08 -0.18
CA LYS A 345 -22.11 17.81 -0.98
C LYS A 345 -22.10 18.62 -2.26
N GLY A 346 -22.16 17.94 -3.41
CA GLY A 346 -22.07 18.55 -4.74
C GLY A 346 -20.66 18.94 -5.16
N GLY A 347 -19.64 18.49 -4.42
CA GLY A 347 -18.22 18.64 -4.74
C GLY A 347 -17.77 20.09 -4.90
N PHE A 348 -16.63 20.27 -5.56
CA PHE A 348 -16.03 21.59 -5.78
C PHE A 348 -16.92 22.55 -6.60
N GLU A 349 -17.83 22.05 -7.43
CA GLU A 349 -18.79 22.90 -8.14
C GLU A 349 -19.79 23.57 -7.19
N ALA A 350 -20.22 22.89 -6.11
CA ALA A 350 -21.08 23.49 -5.10
C ALA A 350 -20.34 24.60 -4.31
N TRP A 351 -19.05 24.38 -4.02
CA TRP A 351 -18.18 25.40 -3.40
C TRP A 351 -18.09 26.68 -4.23
N LYS A 352 -17.84 26.55 -5.53
CA LYS A 352 -17.82 27.69 -6.46
C LYS A 352 -19.17 28.38 -6.57
N LYS A 353 -20.27 27.62 -6.66
CA LYS A 353 -21.63 28.19 -6.72
C LYS A 353 -21.99 28.97 -5.45
N ALA A 354 -21.46 28.56 -4.30
CA ALA A 354 -21.58 29.29 -3.04
C ALA A 354 -20.67 30.53 -2.95
N SER A 355 -19.91 30.86 -4.02
CA SER A 355 -18.99 32.00 -4.08
C SER A 355 -17.93 31.98 -2.98
N MET A 356 -17.50 30.79 -2.57
CA MET A 356 -16.41 30.60 -1.61
C MET A 356 -15.06 30.72 -2.32
N GLU A 357 -14.04 31.14 -1.57
CA GLU A 357 -12.69 31.33 -2.11
C GLU A 357 -12.09 30.01 -2.60
N TYR A 358 -11.37 30.06 -3.72
CA TYR A 358 -10.66 28.89 -4.27
C TYR A 358 -9.32 29.31 -4.86
N ASP A 359 -8.41 28.34 -4.95
CA ASP A 359 -7.06 28.52 -5.48
C ASP A 359 -6.87 27.61 -6.72
N THR A 360 -5.78 27.82 -7.47
CA THR A 360 -5.41 27.08 -8.69
C THR A 360 -3.94 26.71 -8.66
N VAL A 361 -3.55 25.70 -9.45
CA VAL A 361 -2.14 25.36 -9.67
C VAL A 361 -1.75 25.74 -11.09
N SER A 362 -0.71 26.54 -11.24
CA SER A 362 -0.14 26.84 -12.55
C SER A 362 0.45 25.56 -13.13
N THR A 363 -0.08 25.13 -14.27
CA THR A 363 0.37 23.94 -14.98
C THR A 363 0.71 24.30 -16.42
N VAL A 364 1.87 23.88 -16.90
CA VAL A 364 2.34 24.16 -18.27
C VAL A 364 2.73 22.86 -19.01
N PRO A 365 2.64 22.82 -20.35
CA PRO A 365 3.21 21.71 -21.11
C PRO A 365 4.74 21.68 -21.02
N ALA A 366 5.34 20.51 -21.24
CA ALA A 366 6.79 20.35 -21.25
C ALA A 366 7.52 21.26 -22.27
N THR A 367 6.87 21.67 -23.35
CA THR A 367 7.44 22.64 -24.31
C THR A 367 7.67 24.01 -23.69
N ALA A 368 6.79 24.46 -22.79
CA ALA A 368 6.97 25.74 -22.10
C ALA A 368 8.10 25.67 -21.06
N LEU A 369 8.28 24.51 -20.39
CA LEU A 369 9.47 24.28 -19.56
C LEU A 369 10.75 24.37 -20.40
N LYS A 370 10.76 23.75 -21.57
CA LYS A 370 11.92 23.81 -22.49
C LYS A 370 12.26 25.24 -22.86
N GLU A 371 11.27 26.03 -23.28
CA GLU A 371 11.46 27.44 -23.61
C GLU A 371 12.02 28.24 -22.41
N ALA A 372 11.52 27.97 -21.20
CA ALA A 372 12.03 28.61 -19.98
C ALA A 372 13.50 28.25 -19.69
N MET A 373 13.86 26.97 -19.80
CA MET A 373 15.23 26.48 -19.60
C MET A 373 16.21 26.98 -20.66
N GLU A 374 15.75 27.27 -21.88
CA GLU A 374 16.58 27.85 -22.94
C GLU A 374 16.78 29.36 -22.77
N ALA A 375 15.83 30.04 -22.13
CA ALA A 375 15.88 31.48 -21.90
C ALA A 375 16.73 31.86 -20.67
N GLU A 376 16.59 31.13 -19.56
CA GLU A 376 17.28 31.41 -18.31
C GLU A 376 17.49 30.15 -17.46
N ASP A 377 18.31 30.26 -16.40
CA ASP A 377 18.55 29.17 -15.46
C ASP A 377 17.37 29.05 -14.47
N VAL A 378 16.44 28.13 -14.76
CA VAL A 378 15.24 27.88 -13.95
C VAL A 378 15.40 26.63 -13.06
N PRO A 379 15.09 26.70 -11.76
CA PRO A 379 15.13 25.53 -10.89
C PRO A 379 14.05 24.51 -11.28
N VAL A 380 14.46 23.25 -11.40
CA VAL A 380 13.56 22.13 -11.71
C VAL A 380 13.68 21.07 -10.63
N PHE A 381 12.54 20.62 -10.09
CA PHE A 381 12.45 19.65 -9.01
C PHE A 381 11.77 18.38 -9.49
N ASP A 382 12.41 17.24 -9.24
CA ASP A 382 11.91 15.91 -9.54
C ASP A 382 11.40 15.24 -8.27
N VAL A 383 10.11 14.95 -8.22
CA VAL A 383 9.46 14.31 -7.05
C VAL A 383 9.24 12.80 -7.23
N ARG A 384 9.86 12.17 -8.24
CA ARG A 384 9.83 10.72 -8.44
C ARG A 384 10.62 9.98 -7.34
N LYS A 385 10.46 8.65 -7.30
CA LYS A 385 11.22 7.82 -6.36
C LYS A 385 12.72 7.88 -6.70
N PRO A 386 13.63 7.70 -5.72
CA PRO A 386 15.07 7.73 -5.95
C PRO A 386 15.54 6.83 -7.10
N GLY A 387 15.02 5.61 -7.20
CA GLY A 387 15.37 4.70 -8.30
C GLY A 387 14.97 5.21 -9.69
N GLU A 388 13.82 5.90 -9.81
CA GLU A 388 13.40 6.52 -11.08
C GLU A 388 14.31 7.69 -11.47
N TYR A 389 14.73 8.50 -10.49
CA TYR A 389 15.66 9.61 -10.72
C TYR A 389 17.04 9.09 -11.15
N ILE A 390 17.61 8.14 -10.41
CA ILE A 390 18.93 7.57 -10.72
C ILE A 390 18.94 6.93 -12.11
N SER A 391 17.85 6.27 -12.49
CA SER A 391 17.76 5.66 -13.83
C SER A 391 17.80 6.67 -14.96
N GLU A 392 17.08 7.79 -14.85
CA GLU A 392 17.06 8.82 -15.89
C GLU A 392 16.38 10.09 -15.36
N HIS A 393 16.95 11.29 -15.52
CA HIS A 393 16.38 12.57 -15.07
C HIS A 393 16.82 13.75 -15.95
N ILE A 394 16.19 14.92 -15.80
CA ILE A 394 16.69 16.18 -16.40
C ILE A 394 18.01 16.56 -15.71
N PRO A 395 19.10 16.90 -16.44
CA PRO A 395 20.35 17.35 -15.84
C PRO A 395 20.14 18.55 -14.91
N ASN A 396 20.80 18.55 -13.76
CA ASN A 396 20.72 19.56 -12.71
C ASN A 396 19.33 19.70 -12.03
N ALA A 397 18.37 18.81 -12.31
CA ALA A 397 17.14 18.79 -11.52
C ALA A 397 17.41 18.39 -10.06
N HIS A 398 16.72 19.01 -9.12
CA HIS A 398 16.81 18.68 -7.70
C HIS A 398 15.92 17.48 -7.37
N ALA A 399 16.52 16.39 -6.90
CA ALA A 399 15.79 15.20 -6.45
C ALA A 399 15.12 15.48 -5.10
N THR A 400 13.80 15.61 -5.09
CA THR A 400 12.98 15.85 -3.90
C THR A 400 11.81 14.85 -3.84
N PRO A 401 12.07 13.54 -3.65
CA PRO A 401 11.06 12.50 -3.76
C PRO A 401 9.83 12.79 -2.89
N LEU A 402 8.63 12.57 -3.44
CA LEU A 402 7.37 12.91 -2.77
C LEU A 402 7.26 12.30 -1.36
N ASP A 403 7.70 11.04 -1.19
CA ASP A 403 7.70 10.33 0.10
C ASP A 403 8.48 11.07 1.21
N PHE A 404 9.45 11.89 0.82
CA PHE A 404 10.33 12.63 1.72
C PHE A 404 10.23 14.15 1.54
N LEU A 405 9.21 14.65 0.82
CA LEU A 405 9.07 16.06 0.44
C LEU A 405 9.20 17.02 1.63
N ASN A 406 8.70 16.61 2.80
CA ASN A 406 8.76 17.39 4.04
C ASN A 406 10.20 17.67 4.51
N ASN A 407 11.14 16.78 4.19
CA ASN A 407 12.56 16.94 4.52
C ASN A 407 13.28 17.92 3.58
N HIS A 408 12.68 18.20 2.42
CA HIS A 408 13.25 19.03 1.36
C HIS A 408 12.64 20.43 1.30
N LEU A 409 11.77 20.81 2.26
CA LEU A 409 11.03 22.08 2.17
C LEU A 409 11.91 23.32 2.09
N ALA A 410 13.09 23.27 2.73
CA ALA A 410 14.04 24.37 2.72
C ALA A 410 14.81 24.52 1.39
N GLU A 411 14.72 23.52 0.50
CA GLU A 411 15.39 23.56 -0.81
C GLU A 411 14.57 24.30 -1.86
N PHE A 412 13.26 24.44 -1.67
CA PHE A 412 12.40 25.15 -2.61
C PHE A 412 12.62 26.67 -2.50
N PRO A 413 12.84 27.37 -3.63
CA PRO A 413 12.97 28.82 -3.63
C PRO A 413 11.70 29.51 -3.11
N SER A 414 11.84 30.54 -2.28
CA SER A 414 10.69 31.29 -1.74
C SER A 414 10.14 32.35 -2.70
N GLU A 415 10.98 32.89 -3.60
CA GLU A 415 10.63 34.00 -4.50
C GLU A 415 10.73 33.61 -5.99
N GLN A 416 11.81 32.91 -6.38
CA GLN A 416 12.06 32.55 -7.78
C GLN A 416 11.06 31.49 -8.24
N THR A 417 10.48 31.66 -9.43
CA THR A 417 9.62 30.61 -10.01
C THR A 417 10.41 29.34 -10.26
N PHE A 418 9.83 28.19 -9.90
CA PHE A 418 10.45 26.88 -10.13
C PHE A 418 9.45 25.87 -10.68
N TYR A 419 9.96 24.82 -11.32
CA TYR A 419 9.15 23.80 -11.96
C TYR A 419 9.21 22.48 -11.21
N VAL A 420 8.08 21.80 -11.09
CA VAL A 420 7.98 20.49 -10.44
C VAL A 420 7.45 19.47 -11.44
N TYR A 421 8.09 18.30 -11.51
CA TYR A 421 7.61 17.20 -12.34
C TYR A 421 7.72 15.86 -11.61
N CYS A 422 6.91 14.90 -12.07
CA CYS A 422 7.06 13.50 -11.72
C CYS A 422 7.01 12.64 -12.99
N ALA A 423 6.71 11.34 -12.92
CA ALA A 423 6.63 10.53 -14.15
C ALA A 423 5.50 10.96 -15.12
N GLY A 424 4.33 11.39 -14.59
CA GLY A 424 3.13 11.60 -15.41
C GLY A 424 2.14 12.66 -14.91
N GLY A 425 2.52 13.52 -13.96
CA GLY A 425 1.70 14.61 -13.41
C GLY A 425 0.97 14.31 -12.09
N TYR A 426 0.70 13.05 -11.75
CA TYR A 426 -0.03 12.70 -10.53
C TYR A 426 0.72 13.11 -9.24
N ARG A 427 1.96 12.66 -9.07
CA ARG A 427 2.77 12.93 -7.86
C ARG A 427 3.22 14.38 -7.74
N SER A 428 3.46 15.05 -8.88
CA SER A 428 3.82 16.47 -8.88
C SER A 428 2.65 17.35 -8.48
N MET A 429 1.40 16.97 -8.81
CA MET A 429 0.22 17.65 -8.28
C MET A 429 0.04 17.45 -6.77
N ILE A 430 0.34 16.25 -6.25
CA ILE A 430 0.35 16.02 -4.78
C ILE A 430 1.38 16.97 -4.14
N ALA A 431 2.61 16.98 -4.65
CA ALA A 431 3.67 17.87 -4.17
C ALA A 431 3.25 19.35 -4.24
N ALA A 432 2.66 19.78 -5.35
CA ALA A 432 2.15 21.14 -5.54
C ALA A 432 1.11 21.52 -4.47
N SER A 433 0.16 20.63 -4.17
CA SER A 433 -0.85 20.87 -3.12
C SER A 433 -0.23 20.99 -1.72
N ILE A 434 0.79 20.18 -1.42
CA ILE A 434 1.52 20.22 -0.15
C ILE A 434 2.32 21.51 -0.03
N LEU A 435 3.03 21.93 -1.08
CA LEU A 435 3.81 23.16 -1.10
C LEU A 435 2.91 24.39 -0.97
N LYS A 436 1.79 24.44 -1.72
CA LYS A 436 0.79 25.52 -1.59
C LYS A 436 0.15 25.58 -0.22
N SER A 437 -0.19 24.44 0.40
CA SER A 437 -0.75 24.43 1.76
C SER A 437 0.23 24.97 2.83
N ARG A 438 1.52 25.03 2.49
CA ARG A 438 2.61 25.62 3.31
C ARG A 438 3.02 27.03 2.89
N GLY A 439 2.28 27.67 1.98
CA GLY A 439 2.52 29.05 1.56
C GLY A 439 3.53 29.21 0.42
N ILE A 440 3.93 28.12 -0.24
CA ILE A 440 4.82 28.17 -1.43
C ILE A 440 3.94 28.19 -2.67
N HIS A 441 3.84 29.35 -3.33
CA HIS A 441 2.90 29.59 -4.44
C HIS A 441 3.58 29.85 -5.79
N ASN A 442 4.90 30.02 -5.82
CA ASN A 442 5.75 30.30 -6.99
C ASN A 442 6.13 29.04 -7.80
N LEU A 443 5.47 27.90 -7.55
CA LEU A 443 5.71 26.66 -8.27
C LEU A 443 4.86 26.57 -9.55
N ILE A 444 5.40 25.89 -10.56
CA ILE A 444 4.68 25.51 -11.79
C ILE A 444 4.78 23.99 -11.97
N ASP A 445 3.64 23.31 -12.08
CA ASP A 445 3.58 21.88 -12.39
C ASP A 445 3.77 21.64 -13.90
N VAL A 446 4.54 20.60 -14.25
CA VAL A 446 4.81 20.22 -15.64
C VAL A 446 3.87 19.09 -16.06
N ALA A 447 2.89 19.44 -16.91
CA ALA A 447 1.89 18.51 -17.41
C ALA A 447 2.52 17.33 -18.16
N GLY A 448 2.03 16.12 -17.90
CA GLY A 448 2.52 14.89 -18.53
C GLY A 448 3.88 14.40 -17.99
N GLY A 449 4.50 15.14 -17.08
CA GLY A 449 5.71 14.74 -16.36
C GLY A 449 6.88 14.36 -17.26
N PHE A 450 7.73 13.45 -16.75
CA PHE A 450 8.98 13.03 -17.38
C PHE A 450 8.77 12.42 -18.77
N LYS A 451 7.64 11.74 -19.00
CA LYS A 451 7.29 11.24 -20.33
C LYS A 451 7.17 12.39 -21.34
N ALA A 452 6.39 13.42 -21.02
CA ALA A 452 6.20 14.57 -21.90
C ALA A 452 7.48 15.42 -22.04
N ILE A 453 8.30 15.50 -21.00
CA ILE A 453 9.63 16.13 -21.01
C ILE A 453 10.53 15.50 -22.08
N LYS A 454 10.59 14.17 -22.13
CA LYS A 454 11.37 13.46 -23.15
C LYS A 454 10.81 13.68 -24.56
N GLU A 455 9.49 13.62 -24.70
CA GLU A 455 8.81 13.87 -25.98
C GLU A 455 9.01 15.30 -26.49
N ALA A 456 9.15 16.29 -25.60
CA ALA A 456 9.47 17.67 -25.94
C ALA A 456 10.95 17.89 -26.34
N GLY A 457 11.80 16.87 -26.21
CA GLY A 457 13.21 16.94 -26.53
C GLY A 457 14.00 17.83 -25.58
N ILE A 458 13.66 17.81 -24.29
CA ILE A 458 14.51 18.35 -23.22
C ILE A 458 15.64 17.32 -22.97
N PRO A 459 16.92 17.74 -22.89
CA PRO A 459 18.01 16.83 -22.57
C PRO A 459 17.79 16.09 -21.25
N VAL A 460 18.12 14.80 -21.23
CA VAL A 460 18.05 13.92 -20.05
C VAL A 460 19.41 13.25 -19.81
N SER A 461 19.67 12.80 -18.59
CA SER A 461 20.86 12.02 -18.23
C SER A 461 20.93 10.71 -19.03
N ASP A 462 22.12 10.13 -19.12
CA ASP A 462 22.27 8.78 -19.67
C ASP A 462 21.47 7.76 -18.84
N TYR A 463 20.81 6.83 -19.53
CA TYR A 463 19.99 5.82 -18.87
C TYR A 463 20.86 4.81 -18.11
N VAL A 464 20.55 4.62 -16.82
CA VAL A 464 21.15 3.58 -15.98
C VAL A 464 20.09 2.52 -15.67
N CYS A 465 20.39 1.26 -16.02
CA CYS A 465 19.44 0.17 -15.81
C CYS A 465 19.17 -0.04 -14.31
N PRO A 466 17.90 0.03 -13.83
CA PRO A 466 17.58 -0.11 -12.42
C PRO A 466 18.16 -1.35 -11.76
N THR A 467 18.19 -2.47 -12.49
CA THR A 467 18.71 -3.76 -12.00
C THR A 467 20.24 -3.82 -11.88
N THR A 468 20.94 -2.77 -12.33
CA THR A 468 22.40 -2.63 -12.22
C THR A 468 22.82 -1.57 -11.21
N ILE A 469 21.84 -0.85 -10.64
CA ILE A 469 22.07 0.11 -9.57
C ILE A 469 22.30 -0.70 -8.29
N LYS A 470 23.51 -0.58 -7.74
CA LYS A 470 23.88 -1.14 -6.43
C LYS A 470 23.45 -0.22 -5.31
#